data_AF-A0A3P6SPZ0-F1
#
_entry.id   AF-A0A3P6SPZ0-F1
#
_cell.length_a   1.000
_cell.length_b   1.000
_cell.length_c   1.000
_cell.angle_alpha   90.00
_cell.angle_beta   90.00
_cell.angle_gamma   90.00
#
_symmetry.space_group_name_H-M   'P 1'
#
loop_
_entity.id
_entity.type
_entity.pdbx_description
1 polymer ?
#
loop_
_entity_poly.entity_id
_entity_poly.type
_entity_poly.pdbx_seq_one_letter_code
_entity_poly.pdbx_strand_id
1 'polypeptide(L)'
;MLLSNPFGVFQDRLSVLFYKYGLIVSYNPRPFVLMPVVITFFLSLGILTMNVEDDLRFLYSPINSPARFEYSIHKAFTVNSTYVAVAVEANNNLRNLLRKEIATEILSLNEFVLNNLTVNLNGRVYNFGRDICVRTTLCPLSNTIVQFFFNAFWNEKLWDDPRVRLDYPFLYFFENKFFLPLHLYGVKLGGAKEIISSYTKLQE
;
A
#
# COMPACT_ATOMS: atom_id res chain seq x y z
N MET A 1 -15.70 -29.41 67.08
CA MET A 1 -14.40 -28.98 66.54
C MET A 1 -14.70 -28.04 65.39
N LEU A 2 -14.75 -26.72 65.66
CA LEU A 2 -15.12 -25.72 64.65
C LEU A 2 -13.94 -25.59 63.68
N LEU A 3 -14.10 -26.06 62.44
CA LEU A 3 -13.14 -25.77 61.38
C LEU A 3 -13.10 -24.24 61.22
N SER A 4 -12.00 -23.63 61.63
CA SER A 4 -11.77 -22.22 61.37
C SER A 4 -11.75 -22.04 59.86
N ASN A 5 -12.69 -21.25 59.33
CA ASN A 5 -12.82 -21.01 57.90
C ASN A 5 -11.51 -20.34 57.42
N PRO A 6 -10.71 -20.99 56.55
CA PRO A 6 -9.39 -20.48 56.17
C PRO A 6 -9.46 -19.09 55.53
N PHE A 7 -10.59 -18.76 54.88
CA PHE A 7 -10.84 -17.42 54.34
C PHE A 7 -11.02 -16.36 55.42
N GLY A 8 -11.64 -16.71 56.56
CA GLY A 8 -11.81 -15.78 57.69
C GLY A 8 -10.48 -15.41 58.33
N VAL A 9 -9.62 -16.39 58.58
CA VAL A 9 -8.27 -16.15 59.14
C VAL A 9 -7.41 -15.30 58.20
N PHE A 10 -7.50 -15.54 56.89
CA PHE A 10 -6.80 -14.73 55.89
C PHE A 10 -7.31 -13.29 55.87
N GLN A 11 -8.63 -13.10 55.91
CA GLN A 11 -9.27 -11.78 55.94
C GLN A 11 -8.85 -10.99 57.20
N ASP A 12 -8.82 -11.64 58.36
CA ASP A 12 -8.41 -11.00 59.62
C ASP A 12 -6.93 -10.59 59.61
N ARG A 13 -6.07 -11.38 58.96
CA ARG A 13 -4.66 -11.01 58.79
C ARG A 13 -4.50 -9.83 57.83
N LEU A 14 -5.25 -9.82 56.75
CA LEU A 14 -5.22 -8.75 55.74
C LEU A 14 -5.73 -7.43 56.31
N SER A 15 -6.81 -7.48 57.11
CA SER A 15 -7.39 -6.29 57.74
C SER A 15 -6.43 -5.63 58.73
N VAL A 16 -5.73 -6.43 59.55
CA VAL A 16 -4.68 -5.92 60.46
C VAL A 16 -3.52 -5.30 59.68
N LEU A 17 -3.15 -5.89 58.55
CA LEU A 17 -2.04 -5.41 57.73
C LEU A 17 -2.38 -4.08 57.04
N PHE A 18 -3.59 -3.97 56.46
CA PHE A 18 -4.08 -2.72 55.90
C PHE A 18 -4.32 -1.64 56.96
N TYR A 19 -4.80 -2.02 58.15
CA TYR A 19 -4.97 -1.07 59.24
C TYR A 19 -3.62 -0.47 59.67
N LYS A 20 -2.58 -1.31 59.84
CA LYS A 20 -1.22 -0.84 60.14
C LYS A 20 -0.65 0.02 59.01
N TYR A 21 -0.85 -0.37 57.76
CA TYR A 21 -0.42 0.41 56.60
C TYR A 21 -1.11 1.77 56.53
N GLY A 22 -2.44 1.82 56.69
CA GLY A 22 -3.23 3.05 56.73
C GLY A 22 -2.81 3.97 57.88
N LEU A 23 -2.47 3.39 59.04
CA LEU A 23 -1.93 4.16 60.16
C LEU A 23 -0.61 4.85 59.78
N ILE A 24 0.33 4.14 59.15
CA ILE A 24 1.60 4.69 58.66
C ILE A 24 1.38 5.82 57.64
N VAL A 25 0.45 5.63 56.71
CA VAL A 25 0.09 6.66 55.72
C VAL A 25 -0.50 7.90 56.39
N SER A 26 -1.37 7.71 57.40
CA SER A 26 -2.00 8.82 58.12
C SER A 26 -1.01 9.64 58.96
N TYR A 27 0.03 9.00 59.52
CA TYR A 27 1.04 9.68 60.32
C TYR A 27 1.99 10.55 59.49
N ASN A 28 2.21 10.22 58.21
CA ASN A 28 3.06 11.02 57.33
C ASN A 28 2.53 11.02 55.89
N PRO A 29 1.49 11.82 55.57
CA PRO A 29 0.80 11.73 54.28
C PRO A 29 1.59 12.30 53.09
N ARG A 30 2.51 13.25 53.33
CA ARG A 30 3.27 13.96 52.29
C ARG A 30 4.07 13.04 51.35
N PRO A 31 4.92 12.11 51.83
CA PRO A 31 5.65 11.21 50.94
C PRO A 31 4.73 10.30 50.12
N PHE A 32 3.60 9.86 50.68
CA PHE A 32 2.65 9.00 49.97
C PHE A 32 1.87 9.71 48.87
N VAL A 33 1.81 11.04 48.87
CA VAL A 33 1.24 11.83 47.77
C VAL A 33 2.32 12.21 46.76
N LEU A 34 3.47 12.70 47.22
CA LEU A 34 4.53 13.18 46.32
C LEU A 34 5.20 12.04 45.55
N MET A 35 5.43 10.88 46.18
CA MET A 35 6.14 9.78 45.55
C MET A 35 5.38 9.20 44.34
N PRO A 36 4.07 8.90 44.41
CA PRO A 36 3.32 8.50 43.23
C PRO A 36 3.29 9.56 42.14
N VAL A 37 3.15 10.85 42.49
CA VAL A 37 3.14 11.95 41.50
C VAL A 37 4.47 12.02 40.75
N VAL A 38 5.59 11.98 41.48
CA VAL A 38 6.93 12.00 40.88
C VAL A 38 7.16 10.75 40.02
N ILE A 39 6.73 9.57 40.46
CA ILE A 39 6.82 8.33 39.67
C ILE A 39 5.98 8.45 38.40
N THR A 40 4.73 8.88 38.50
CA THR A 40 3.87 9.04 37.30
C THR A 40 4.45 10.04 36.32
N PHE A 41 5.07 11.12 36.81
CA PHE A 41 5.77 12.08 35.97
C PHE A 41 6.95 11.43 35.22
N PHE A 42 7.82 10.70 35.93
CA PHE A 42 8.93 10.01 35.28
C PHE A 42 8.48 8.93 34.30
N LEU A 43 7.42 8.17 34.60
CA LEU A 43 6.85 7.19 33.68
C LEU A 43 6.23 7.85 32.45
N SER A 44 5.65 9.05 32.59
CA SER A 44 5.06 9.79 31.48
C SER A 44 6.09 10.22 30.42
N LEU A 45 7.37 10.39 30.80
CA LEU A 45 8.44 10.72 29.85
C LEU A 45 8.68 9.63 28.80
N GLY A 46 8.17 8.41 29.02
CA GLY A 46 8.22 7.32 28.04
C GLY A 46 7.50 7.65 26.72
N ILE A 47 6.56 8.61 26.72
CA ILE A 47 5.87 9.03 25.50
C ILE A 47 6.82 9.65 24.46
N LEU A 48 7.95 10.21 24.92
CA LEU A 48 8.96 10.81 24.03
C LEU A 48 9.69 9.78 23.18
N THR A 49 9.66 8.51 23.56
CA THR A 49 10.29 7.39 22.84
C THR A 49 9.26 6.57 22.05
N MET A 50 8.01 7.04 21.95
CA MET A 50 6.96 6.33 21.21
C MET A 50 7.22 6.44 19.71
N ASN A 51 7.44 5.29 19.06
CA ASN A 51 7.48 5.19 17.61
C ASN A 51 6.12 4.72 17.10
N VAL A 52 5.54 5.45 16.14
CA VAL A 52 4.30 5.07 15.47
C VAL A 52 4.65 4.29 14.21
N GLU A 53 4.03 3.13 14.06
CA GLU A 53 4.16 2.27 12.87
C GLU A 53 2.94 2.46 11.96
N ASP A 54 3.12 3.16 10.83
CA ASP A 54 2.05 3.45 9.87
C ASP A 54 1.99 2.44 8.70
N ASP A 55 2.91 1.48 8.65
CA ASP A 55 2.93 0.47 7.59
C ASP A 55 1.87 -0.61 7.85
N LEU A 56 0.81 -0.57 7.03
CA LEU A 56 -0.29 -1.53 7.01
C LEU A 56 0.20 -2.97 7.01
N ARG A 57 1.31 -3.28 6.32
CA ARG A 57 1.87 -4.64 6.27
C ARG A 57 2.30 -5.12 7.64
N PHE A 58 2.90 -4.26 8.46
CA PHE A 58 3.26 -4.61 9.83
C PHE A 58 2.03 -4.64 10.73
N LEU A 59 1.06 -3.74 10.53
CA LEU A 59 -0.15 -3.69 11.36
C LEU A 59 -1.06 -4.92 11.17
N TYR A 60 -1.13 -5.47 9.96
CA TYR A 60 -1.99 -6.62 9.63
C TYR A 60 -1.27 -7.98 9.59
N SER A 61 0.04 -8.03 9.84
CA SER A 61 0.80 -9.29 9.91
C SER A 61 1.23 -9.64 11.33
N PRO A 62 1.13 -10.91 11.74
CA PRO A 62 1.70 -11.37 13.00
C PRO A 62 3.21 -11.10 13.09
N ILE A 63 3.70 -10.83 14.30
CA ILE A 63 5.11 -10.45 14.57
C ILE A 63 6.10 -11.48 14.02
N ASN A 64 5.77 -12.77 14.14
CA ASN A 64 6.62 -13.89 13.69
C ASN A 64 6.09 -14.55 12.41
N SER A 65 5.47 -13.78 11.51
CA SER A 65 4.96 -14.32 10.25
C SER A 65 6.09 -14.53 9.23
N PRO A 66 6.04 -15.61 8.41
CA PRO A 66 6.95 -15.80 7.29
C PRO A 66 6.98 -14.58 6.34
N ALA A 67 5.83 -13.92 6.14
CA ALA A 67 5.71 -12.71 5.33
C ALA A 67 6.60 -11.55 5.81
N ARG A 68 6.80 -11.39 7.13
CA ARG A 68 7.71 -10.35 7.66
C ARG A 68 9.18 -10.68 7.40
N PHE A 69 9.54 -11.96 7.47
CA PHE A 69 10.88 -12.43 7.13
C PHE A 69 11.18 -12.26 5.63
N GLU A 70 10.24 -12.68 4.77
CA GLU A 70 10.37 -12.47 3.33
C GLU A 70 10.46 -10.98 2.98
N TYR A 71 9.66 -10.13 3.65
CA TYR A 71 9.71 -8.69 3.44
C TYR A 71 11.04 -8.06 3.88
N SER A 72 11.61 -8.47 5.01
CA SER A 72 12.89 -7.90 5.47
C SER A 72 14.03 -8.21 4.49
N ILE A 73 14.01 -9.40 3.89
CA ILE A 73 14.91 -9.77 2.79
C ILE A 73 14.59 -8.93 1.54
N HIS A 74 13.33 -8.87 1.12
CA HIS A 74 12.92 -8.16 -0.09
C HIS A 74 13.22 -6.65 -0.03
N LYS A 75 13.11 -6.03 1.16
CA LYS A 75 13.43 -4.62 1.40
C LYS A 75 14.92 -4.31 1.14
N ALA A 76 15.82 -5.27 1.34
CA ALA A 76 17.24 -5.08 1.04
C ALA A 76 17.52 -4.98 -0.48
N PHE A 77 16.68 -5.59 -1.30
CA PHE A 77 16.82 -5.61 -2.77
C PHE A 77 15.94 -4.58 -3.48
N THR A 78 14.97 -3.98 -2.78
CA THR A 78 13.99 -3.08 -3.38
C THR A 78 14.26 -1.64 -2.98
N VAL A 79 14.50 -0.79 -3.98
CA VAL A 79 14.47 0.66 -3.78
C VAL A 79 13.02 1.06 -3.51
N ASN A 80 12.74 1.87 -2.50
CA ASN A 80 11.38 2.35 -2.18
C ASN A 80 10.78 3.08 -3.38
N SER A 81 10.10 2.35 -4.26
CA SER A 81 9.39 2.88 -5.41
C SER A 81 7.93 3.06 -5.04
N THR A 82 7.53 4.30 -4.85
CA THR A 82 6.12 4.67 -4.85
C THR A 82 5.66 4.73 -6.29
N TYR A 83 4.63 3.96 -6.63
CA TYR A 83 3.95 4.06 -7.92
C TYR A 83 2.50 4.42 -7.66
N VAL A 84 1.96 5.27 -8.53
CA VAL A 84 0.54 5.57 -8.62
C VAL A 84 -0.02 4.66 -9.70
N ALA A 85 -1.27 4.23 -9.56
CA ALA A 85 -1.93 3.53 -10.63
C ALA A 85 -3.32 4.07 -10.87
N VAL A 86 -3.61 4.37 -12.13
CA VAL A 86 -4.89 4.91 -12.58
C VAL A 86 -5.64 3.79 -13.29
N ALA A 87 -6.72 3.31 -12.68
CA ALA A 87 -7.62 2.35 -13.31
C ALA A 87 -8.71 3.10 -14.09
N VAL A 88 -8.87 2.74 -15.37
CA VAL A 88 -9.89 3.28 -16.25
C VAL A 88 -11.00 2.25 -16.40
N GLU A 89 -12.22 2.67 -16.11
CA GLU A 89 -13.45 1.89 -16.29
C GLU A 89 -14.36 2.60 -17.29
N ALA A 90 -15.06 1.81 -18.10
CA ALA A 90 -16.01 2.35 -19.06
C ALA A 90 -17.31 2.75 -18.33
N ASN A 91 -17.87 3.91 -18.68
CA ASN A 91 -19.13 4.38 -18.12
C ASN A 91 -20.24 3.33 -18.32
N ASN A 92 -21.26 3.27 -17.46
CA ASN A 92 -22.36 2.28 -17.50
C ASN A 92 -23.05 2.16 -18.88
N ASN A 93 -23.06 3.24 -19.68
CA ASN A 93 -23.61 3.24 -21.04
C ASN A 93 -22.69 2.57 -22.07
N LEU A 94 -21.38 2.58 -21.82
CA LEU A 94 -20.33 2.00 -22.66
C LEU A 94 -19.88 0.68 -22.03
N ARG A 95 -20.40 -0.45 -22.51
CA ARG A 95 -20.03 -1.78 -21.99
C ARG A 95 -18.61 -2.24 -22.34
N ASN A 96 -17.87 -1.49 -23.16
CA ASN A 96 -16.56 -1.89 -23.66
C ASN A 96 -15.59 -0.69 -23.75
N LEU A 97 -14.38 -0.91 -23.23
CA LEU A 97 -13.26 0.03 -23.18
C LEU A 97 -12.36 -0.07 -24.43
N LEU A 98 -12.43 -1.20 -25.16
CA LEU A 98 -11.73 -1.42 -26.43
C LEU A 98 -12.44 -0.68 -27.57
N ARG A 99 -12.53 0.63 -27.44
CA ARG A 99 -12.93 1.54 -28.52
C ARG A 99 -11.75 2.41 -28.89
N LYS A 100 -11.63 2.71 -30.17
CA LYS A 100 -10.54 3.55 -30.67
C LYS A 100 -10.55 4.92 -29.99
N GLU A 101 -11.74 5.52 -29.79
CA GLU A 101 -11.88 6.81 -29.11
C GLU A 101 -11.32 6.76 -27.67
N ILE A 102 -11.67 5.73 -26.91
CA ILE A 102 -11.21 5.58 -25.52
C ILE A 102 -9.70 5.31 -25.48
N ALA A 103 -9.19 4.47 -26.38
CA ALA A 103 -7.76 4.20 -26.47
C ALA A 103 -6.96 5.49 -26.77
N THR A 104 -7.45 6.35 -27.68
CA THR A 104 -6.80 7.64 -27.96
C THR A 104 -6.80 8.59 -26.76
N GLU A 105 -7.88 8.62 -25.97
CA GLU A 105 -7.94 9.43 -24.75
C GLU A 105 -7.02 8.91 -23.64
N ILE A 106 -6.89 7.58 -23.51
CA ILE A 106 -5.95 6.98 -22.54
C ILE A 106 -4.50 7.33 -22.91
N LEU A 107 -4.18 7.28 -24.22
CA LEU A 107 -2.85 7.65 -24.71
C LEU A 107 -2.56 9.14 -24.55
N SER A 108 -3.54 10.01 -24.84
CA SER A 108 -3.40 11.46 -24.67
C SER A 108 -3.21 11.85 -23.19
N LEU A 109 -3.92 11.19 -22.28
CA LEU A 109 -3.75 11.36 -20.84
C LEU A 109 -2.32 10.99 -20.40
N ASN A 110 -1.83 9.82 -20.81
CA ASN A 110 -0.47 9.40 -20.49
C ASN A 110 0.59 10.36 -21.05
N GLU A 111 0.40 10.85 -22.27
CA GLU A 111 1.30 11.85 -22.88
C GLU A 111 1.27 13.17 -22.09
N PHE A 112 0.09 13.63 -21.68
CA PHE A 112 -0.07 14.83 -20.87
C PHE A 112 0.65 14.69 -19.51
N VAL A 113 0.49 13.56 -18.82
CA VAL A 113 1.12 13.31 -17.53
C VAL A 113 2.65 13.32 -17.64
N LEU A 114 3.21 12.69 -18.67
CA LEU A 114 4.66 12.65 -18.85
C LEU A 114 5.23 13.99 -19.34
N ASN A 115 4.55 14.70 -20.24
CA ASN A 115 5.16 15.85 -20.92
C ASN A 115 4.72 17.21 -20.36
N ASN A 116 3.46 17.36 -19.94
CA ASN A 116 2.84 18.66 -19.67
C ASN A 116 2.42 18.86 -18.21
N LEU A 117 2.26 17.78 -17.42
CA LEU A 117 1.87 17.90 -16.03
C LEU A 117 2.96 18.61 -15.22
N THR A 118 2.58 19.73 -14.61
CA THR A 118 3.45 20.53 -13.75
C THR A 118 2.84 20.65 -12.36
N VAL A 119 3.70 20.53 -11.34
CA VAL A 119 3.31 20.58 -9.93
C VAL A 119 4.12 21.65 -9.23
N ASN A 120 3.44 22.53 -8.49
CA ASN A 120 4.09 23.54 -7.67
C ASN A 120 4.36 22.98 -6.26
N LEU A 121 5.62 22.73 -5.93
CA LEU A 121 6.06 22.27 -4.63
C LEU A 121 7.00 23.32 -4.01
N ASN A 122 6.60 23.89 -2.88
CA ASN A 122 7.38 24.89 -2.14
C ASN A 122 7.83 26.10 -2.99
N GLY A 123 6.96 26.58 -3.90
CA GLY A 123 7.23 27.74 -4.75
C GLY A 123 8.12 27.44 -5.96
N ARG A 124 8.45 26.16 -6.22
CA ARG A 124 9.14 25.72 -7.44
C ARG A 124 8.19 24.86 -8.27
N VAL A 125 8.16 25.12 -9.57
CA VAL A 125 7.39 24.33 -10.53
C VAL A 125 8.26 23.18 -11.03
N TYR A 126 7.77 21.96 -10.86
CA TYR A 126 8.40 20.73 -11.34
C TYR A 126 7.55 20.11 -12.43
N ASN A 127 8.17 19.61 -13.48
CA ASN A 127 7.51 18.79 -14.49
C ASN A 127 7.51 17.33 -14.04
N PHE A 128 6.35 16.67 -14.09
CA PHE A 128 6.22 15.30 -13.59
C PHE A 128 7.15 14.33 -14.33
N GLY A 129 7.08 14.27 -15.66
CA GLY A 129 7.87 13.31 -16.41
C GLY A 129 9.37 13.59 -16.36
N ARG A 130 9.81 14.85 -16.45
CA ARG A 130 11.24 15.20 -16.50
C ARG A 130 11.92 15.24 -15.14
N ASP A 131 11.25 15.73 -14.11
CA ASP A 131 11.89 15.99 -12.80
C ASP A 131 11.56 14.95 -11.72
N ILE A 132 10.38 14.32 -11.81
CA ILE A 132 9.88 13.36 -10.81
C ILE A 132 10.06 11.93 -11.33
N CYS A 133 9.46 11.61 -12.48
CA CYS A 133 9.41 10.25 -13.05
C CYS A 133 10.80 9.71 -13.39
N VAL A 134 11.73 10.52 -13.92
CA VAL A 134 13.12 10.10 -14.22
C VAL A 134 13.86 9.55 -13.00
N ARG A 135 13.48 9.94 -11.78
CA ARG A 135 14.10 9.42 -10.54
C ARG A 135 13.83 7.93 -10.33
N THR A 136 12.81 7.38 -10.98
CA THR A 136 12.47 5.97 -10.99
C THR A 136 12.73 5.41 -12.39
N THR A 137 13.75 4.55 -12.52
CA THR A 137 14.22 4.02 -13.83
C THR A 137 13.14 3.39 -14.70
N LEU A 138 12.07 2.86 -14.09
CA LEU A 138 10.98 2.16 -14.76
C LEU A 138 9.74 3.03 -15.03
N CYS A 139 9.66 4.23 -14.45
CA CYS A 139 8.48 5.09 -14.59
C CYS A 139 8.17 5.51 -16.04
N PRO A 140 9.12 5.98 -16.87
CA PRO A 140 8.78 6.38 -18.24
C PRO A 140 8.43 5.19 -19.16
N LEU A 141 8.75 3.96 -18.72
CA LEU A 141 8.57 2.72 -19.47
C LEU A 141 7.33 1.93 -19.01
N SER A 142 6.71 2.31 -17.89
CA SER A 142 5.62 1.55 -17.27
C SER A 142 4.41 1.41 -18.19
N ASN A 143 4.05 2.48 -18.91
CA ASN A 143 2.85 2.51 -19.74
C ASN A 143 3.11 2.12 -21.20
N THR A 144 4.35 1.81 -21.58
CA THR A 144 4.71 1.43 -22.96
C THR A 144 4.00 0.16 -23.42
N ILE A 145 3.74 -0.79 -22.51
CA ILE A 145 3.00 -2.03 -22.82
C ILE A 145 1.58 -1.71 -23.31
N VAL A 146 0.92 -0.74 -22.68
CA VAL A 146 -0.43 -0.28 -23.07
C VAL A 146 -0.39 0.40 -24.43
N GLN A 147 0.65 1.20 -24.69
CA GLN A 147 0.84 1.85 -26.00
C GLN A 147 1.04 0.81 -27.12
N PHE A 148 1.91 -0.17 -26.91
CA PHE A 148 2.11 -1.26 -27.88
C PHE A 148 0.86 -2.09 -28.08
N PHE A 149 0.11 -2.36 -27.02
CA PHE A 149 -1.17 -3.06 -27.12
C PHE A 149 -2.17 -2.30 -27.99
N PHE A 150 -2.41 -1.01 -27.73
CA PHE A 150 -3.37 -0.23 -28.54
C PHE A 150 -2.91 -0.04 -29.99
N ASN A 151 -1.61 0.17 -30.21
CA ASN A 151 -1.03 0.28 -31.55
C ASN A 151 -1.16 -1.03 -32.32
N ALA A 152 -0.83 -2.17 -31.70
CA ALA A 152 -1.02 -3.47 -32.32
C ALA A 152 -2.50 -3.73 -32.58
N PHE A 153 -3.38 -3.47 -31.61
CA PHE A 153 -4.81 -3.78 -31.70
C PHE A 153 -5.54 -2.98 -32.79
N TRP A 154 -5.25 -1.69 -32.96
CA TRP A 154 -5.97 -0.81 -33.88
C TRP A 154 -5.29 -0.56 -35.23
N ASN A 155 -4.03 -0.96 -35.41
CA ASN A 155 -3.31 -0.77 -36.66
C ASN A 155 -3.29 -2.08 -37.46
N GLU A 156 -4.11 -2.14 -38.51
CA GLU A 156 -4.24 -3.32 -39.38
C GLU A 156 -2.90 -3.75 -39.99
N LYS A 157 -2.02 -2.81 -40.35
CA LYS A 157 -0.69 -3.11 -40.91
C LYS A 157 0.22 -3.85 -39.93
N LEU A 158 0.04 -3.61 -38.63
CA LEU A 158 0.81 -4.30 -37.59
C LEU A 158 0.28 -5.71 -37.35
N TRP A 159 -1.03 -5.93 -37.48
CA TRP A 159 -1.63 -7.26 -37.34
C TRP A 159 -1.22 -8.25 -38.44
N ASP A 160 -0.95 -7.74 -39.65
CA ASP A 160 -0.52 -8.57 -40.77
C ASP A 160 0.95 -9.01 -40.67
N ASP A 161 1.74 -8.41 -39.77
CA ASP A 161 3.13 -8.79 -39.55
C ASP A 161 3.20 -10.05 -38.67
N PRO A 162 3.82 -11.16 -39.13
CA PRO A 162 3.93 -12.39 -38.35
C PRO A 162 4.72 -12.23 -37.04
N ARG A 163 5.47 -11.13 -36.89
CA ARG A 163 6.23 -10.79 -35.68
C ARG A 163 5.39 -10.07 -34.63
N VAL A 164 4.16 -9.68 -34.95
CA VAL A 164 3.22 -9.06 -34.01
C VAL A 164 2.05 -10.02 -33.83
N ARG A 165 1.92 -10.58 -32.63
CA ARG A 165 0.87 -11.57 -32.32
C ARG A 165 0.29 -11.34 -30.95
N LEU A 166 -1.02 -11.18 -30.90
CA LEU A 166 -1.78 -11.03 -29.66
C LEU A 166 -2.37 -12.38 -29.24
N ASP A 167 -1.66 -13.08 -28.36
CA ASP A 167 -2.08 -14.36 -27.79
C ASP A 167 -2.24 -14.19 -26.28
N TYR A 168 -3.42 -13.76 -25.83
CA TYR A 168 -3.68 -13.52 -24.41
C TYR A 168 -3.27 -14.75 -23.56
N PRO A 169 -2.44 -14.59 -22.51
CA PRO A 169 -2.14 -13.35 -21.78
C PRO A 169 -0.90 -12.57 -22.25
N PHE A 170 -0.34 -12.90 -23.42
CA PHE A 170 0.88 -12.27 -23.93
C PHE A 170 0.64 -11.48 -25.22
N LEU A 171 1.37 -10.37 -25.35
CA LEU A 171 1.58 -9.68 -26.61
C LEU A 171 3.00 -9.95 -27.07
N TYR A 172 3.13 -10.56 -28.25
CA TYR A 172 4.39 -10.67 -28.96
C TYR A 172 4.50 -9.47 -29.89
N PHE A 173 5.53 -8.65 -29.68
CA PHE A 173 5.77 -7.47 -30.52
C PHE A 173 7.24 -7.49 -30.93
N PHE A 174 7.48 -7.91 -32.16
CA PHE A 174 8.80 -8.28 -32.67
C PHE A 174 9.44 -9.39 -31.82
N GLU A 175 10.64 -9.18 -31.30
CA GLU A 175 11.35 -10.17 -30.48
C GLU A 175 10.96 -10.12 -28.99
N ASN A 176 10.09 -9.18 -28.62
CA ASN A 176 9.71 -8.95 -27.23
C ASN A 176 8.38 -9.63 -26.89
N LYS A 177 8.32 -10.17 -25.67
CA LYS A 177 7.13 -10.78 -25.09
C LYS A 177 6.65 -9.96 -23.90
N PHE A 178 5.47 -9.37 -24.01
CA PHE A 178 4.86 -8.55 -22.96
C PHE A 178 3.72 -9.29 -22.27
N PHE A 179 3.68 -9.22 -20.94
CA PHE A 179 2.61 -9.81 -20.14
C PHE A 179 1.50 -8.78 -19.91
N LEU A 180 0.36 -8.98 -20.59
CA LEU A 180 -0.75 -8.03 -20.62
C LEU A 180 -1.53 -7.91 -19.30
N PRO A 181 -1.72 -8.96 -18.48
CA PRO A 181 -2.49 -8.88 -17.24
C PRO A 181 -1.97 -7.90 -16.18
N LEU A 182 -0.77 -7.32 -16.36
CA LEU A 182 -0.27 -6.23 -15.51
C LEU A 182 -1.03 -4.92 -15.75
N HIS A 183 -1.53 -4.70 -16.97
CA HIS A 183 -2.18 -3.45 -17.38
C HIS A 183 -3.61 -3.66 -17.89
N LEU A 184 -3.99 -4.88 -18.26
CA LEU A 184 -5.33 -5.22 -18.74
C LEU A 184 -6.02 -6.18 -17.78
N TYR A 185 -7.10 -5.72 -17.17
CA TYR A 185 -7.89 -6.47 -16.20
C TYR A 185 -9.27 -6.84 -16.77
N GLY A 186 -9.95 -7.81 -16.15
CA GLY A 186 -11.32 -8.21 -16.52
C GLY A 186 -11.50 -8.57 -18.00
N VAL A 187 -10.44 -9.14 -18.61
CA VAL A 187 -10.43 -9.52 -20.01
C VAL A 187 -11.47 -10.61 -20.27
N LYS A 188 -12.44 -10.34 -21.14
CA LYS A 188 -13.36 -11.35 -21.68
C LYS A 188 -12.92 -11.73 -23.08
N LEU A 189 -12.73 -13.03 -23.31
CA LEU A 189 -12.36 -13.57 -24.61
C LEU A 189 -13.62 -13.94 -25.40
N GLY A 190 -13.69 -13.49 -26.65
CA GLY A 190 -14.69 -13.82 -27.64
C GLY A 190 -14.07 -14.68 -28.72
N GLY A 191 -14.48 -15.94 -28.76
CA GLY A 191 -14.05 -16.88 -29.80
C GLY A 191 -12.53 -16.92 -30.00
N ALA A 192 -12.11 -17.25 -31.23
CA ALA A 192 -10.71 -17.56 -31.53
C ALA A 192 -9.77 -16.33 -31.52
N LYS A 193 -10.28 -15.08 -31.58
CA LYS A 193 -9.43 -13.90 -31.86
C LYS A 193 -9.86 -12.54 -31.26
N GLU A 194 -10.91 -12.44 -30.45
CA GLU A 194 -11.37 -11.12 -29.97
C GLU A 194 -11.30 -10.99 -28.45
N ILE A 195 -10.51 -10.05 -27.95
CA ILE A 195 -10.71 -9.52 -26.61
C ILE A 195 -12.00 -8.67 -26.68
N ILE A 196 -13.07 -9.10 -26.02
CA ILE A 196 -14.39 -8.44 -26.06
C ILE A 196 -14.44 -7.24 -25.11
N SER A 197 -13.79 -7.33 -23.95
CA SER A 197 -13.76 -6.25 -22.96
C SER A 197 -12.52 -6.35 -22.11
N SER A 198 -11.88 -5.23 -21.81
CA SER A 198 -10.79 -5.14 -20.84
C SER A 198 -10.90 -3.83 -20.04
N TYR A 199 -10.44 -3.83 -18.80
CA TYR A 199 -10.19 -2.63 -18.01
C TYR A 199 -8.70 -2.30 -18.13
N THR A 200 -8.35 -1.02 -18.25
CA THR A 200 -6.94 -0.62 -18.41
C THR A 200 -6.43 0.03 -17.14
N LYS A 201 -5.24 -0.36 -16.70
CA LYS A 201 -4.53 0.24 -15.58
C LYS A 201 -3.25 0.88 -16.11
N LEU A 202 -3.17 2.21 -15.97
CA LEU A 202 -1.94 2.96 -16.13
C LEU A 202 -1.17 2.92 -14.81
N GLN A 203 0.15 2.88 -14.89
CA GLN A 203 1.04 2.96 -13.74
C GLN A 203 1.95 4.18 -13.93
N GLU A 204 1.93 5.09 -12.98
CA GLU A 204 2.65 6.37 -12.99
C GLU A 204 3.66 6.44 -11.85
#